data_AF-A0A0V0HGL9-F1
#
_entry.id   AF-A0A0V0HGL9-F1
#
_cell.length_a   1.000
_cell.length_b   1.000
_cell.length_c   1.000
_cell.angle_alpha   90.00
_cell.angle_beta   90.00
_cell.angle_gamma   90.00
#
_symmetry.space_group_name_H-M   'P 1'
#
loop_
_entity.id
_entity.type
_entity.pdbx_description
1 polymer ?
#
loop_
_entity_poly.entity_id
_entity_poly.type
_entity_poly.pdbx_seq_one_letter_code
_entity_poly.pdbx_strand_id
1 'polypeptide(L)'
;MEEEYSMDPAQLLEAATDFAYHPGAHSDASAQDFLNRFPLPAIINALQTKADYPGLESALVDCLEKLFKTRYGASLIPHYMPFVIVGLGAESQKVRHLACQTVSCLLENIDEAIVIQLIHEYGVYQLLLNCLISG
;
A
#
# COMPACT_ATOMS: atom_id res chain seq x y z
N MET A 1 9.29 -20.36 -8.14
CA MET A 1 7.94 -20.68 -7.66
C MET A 1 7.16 -19.38 -7.82
N GLU A 2 6.77 -19.07 -9.06
CA GLU A 2 6.30 -17.73 -9.48
C GLU A 2 4.83 -17.75 -9.94
N GLU A 3 4.15 -18.89 -9.81
CA GLU A 3 2.80 -19.12 -10.36
C GLU A 3 1.66 -18.93 -9.34
N GLU A 4 1.93 -18.61 -8.07
CA GLU A 4 0.91 -18.72 -7.01
C GLU A 4 -0.01 -17.51 -6.79
N TYR A 5 0.14 -16.41 -7.54
CA TYR A 5 -0.70 -15.21 -7.35
C TYR A 5 -1.20 -14.59 -8.66
N SER A 6 -1.55 -15.40 -9.66
CA SER A 6 -2.28 -14.88 -10.82
C SER A 6 -3.76 -14.61 -10.46
N MET A 7 -4.01 -13.47 -9.80
CA MET A 7 -5.36 -12.97 -9.56
C MET A 7 -5.95 -12.34 -10.83
N ASP A 8 -7.23 -12.61 -11.09
CA ASP A 8 -7.98 -11.97 -12.17
C ASP A 8 -8.05 -10.44 -11.90
N PRO A 9 -7.51 -9.60 -12.82
CA PRO A 9 -7.54 -8.14 -12.65
C PRO A 9 -8.96 -7.59 -12.46
N ALA A 10 -9.97 -8.20 -13.09
CA ALA A 10 -11.36 -7.75 -12.97
C ALA A 10 -11.93 -7.98 -11.56
N GLN A 11 -11.69 -9.17 -11.00
CA GLN A 11 -12.13 -9.50 -9.64
C GLN A 11 -11.41 -8.64 -8.59
N LEU A 12 -10.12 -8.41 -8.80
CA LEU A 12 -9.34 -7.56 -7.91
C LEU A 12 -9.80 -6.10 -7.96
N LEU A 13 -10.09 -5.57 -9.17
CA LEU A 13 -10.65 -4.24 -9.34
C LEU A 13 -11.99 -4.09 -8.59
N GLU A 14 -12.90 -5.04 -8.77
CA GLU A 14 -14.21 -5.01 -8.13
C GLU A 14 -14.09 -5.05 -6.60
N ALA A 15 -13.30 -5.98 -6.06
CA ALA A 15 -13.12 -6.12 -4.63
C ALA A 15 -12.41 -4.93 -3.97
N ALA A 16 -11.37 -4.38 -4.63
CA ALA A 16 -10.67 -3.20 -4.14
C ALA A 16 -11.57 -1.97 -4.14
N THR A 17 -12.41 -1.81 -5.16
CA THR A 17 -13.40 -0.73 -5.25
C THR A 17 -14.43 -0.87 -4.15
N ASP A 18 -15.03 -2.05 -3.98
CA ASP A 18 -16.03 -2.29 -2.93
C ASP A 18 -15.47 -2.04 -1.54
N PHE A 19 -14.24 -2.49 -1.28
CA PHE A 19 -13.54 -2.18 -0.03
C PHE A 19 -13.33 -0.68 0.11
N ALA A 20 -12.67 -0.01 -0.84
CA ALA A 20 -12.30 1.41 -0.71
C ALA A 20 -13.49 2.36 -0.48
N TYR A 21 -14.66 2.03 -1.07
CA TYR A 21 -15.86 2.86 -1.03
C TYR A 21 -16.94 2.31 -0.08
N HIS A 22 -16.62 1.31 0.74
CA HIS A 22 -17.54 0.81 1.75
C HIS A 22 -17.89 1.94 2.75
N PRO A 23 -19.17 2.16 3.07
CA PRO A 23 -19.55 3.23 3.99
C PRO A 23 -18.98 3.02 5.41
N GLY A 24 -18.39 4.08 5.97
CA GLY A 24 -17.87 4.10 7.33
C GLY A 24 -16.35 3.93 7.43
N ALA A 25 -15.85 3.80 8.65
CA ALA A 25 -14.43 3.54 8.89
C ALA A 25 -14.13 2.04 8.79
N HIS A 26 -13.01 1.69 8.15
CA HIS A 26 -12.53 0.31 8.12
C HIS A 26 -12.05 -0.13 9.50
N SER A 27 -12.42 -1.33 9.89
CA SER A 27 -11.97 -1.96 11.13
C SER A 27 -10.81 -2.92 10.84
N ASP A 28 -10.08 -3.30 11.87
CA ASP A 28 -9.04 -4.32 11.74
C ASP A 28 -9.61 -5.66 11.22
N ALA A 29 -10.85 -6.00 11.61
CA ALA A 29 -11.53 -7.20 11.15
C ALA A 29 -11.84 -7.15 9.65
N SER A 30 -12.36 -6.03 9.13
CA SER A 30 -12.63 -5.93 7.69
C SER A 30 -11.34 -5.91 6.86
N ALA A 31 -10.27 -5.31 7.36
CA ALA A 31 -8.96 -5.37 6.72
C ALA A 31 -8.39 -6.80 6.70
N GLN A 32 -8.53 -7.57 7.78
CA GLN A 32 -8.14 -8.98 7.83
C GLN A 32 -8.95 -9.84 6.87
N ASP A 33 -10.28 -9.70 6.86
CA ASP A 33 -11.17 -10.44 5.96
C ASP A 33 -10.84 -10.16 4.50
N PHE A 34 -10.53 -8.91 4.17
CA PHE A 34 -10.08 -8.54 2.83
C PHE A 34 -8.74 -9.19 2.48
N LEU A 35 -7.72 -9.11 3.35
CA LEU A 35 -6.40 -9.70 3.07
C LEU A 35 -6.39 -11.24 3.07
N ASN A 36 -7.33 -11.88 3.78
CA ASN A 36 -7.53 -13.33 3.70
C ASN A 36 -7.97 -13.79 2.31
N ARG A 37 -8.71 -12.94 1.58
CA ARG A 37 -9.18 -13.20 0.22
C ARG A 37 -8.19 -12.68 -0.83
N PHE A 38 -7.59 -11.53 -0.57
CA PHE A 38 -6.69 -10.81 -1.45
C PHE A 38 -5.37 -10.51 -0.73
N PRO A 39 -4.40 -11.43 -0.71
CA PRO A 39 -3.17 -11.25 0.03
C PRO A 39 -2.39 -10.01 -0.43
N LEU A 40 -1.86 -9.26 0.53
CA LEU A 40 -1.14 -8.01 0.27
C LEU A 40 -0.01 -8.15 -0.77
N PRO A 41 0.82 -9.22 -0.79
CA PRO A 41 1.80 -9.43 -1.86
C PRO A 41 1.19 -9.51 -3.26
N ALA A 42 0.01 -10.13 -3.39
CA ALA A 42 -0.70 -10.26 -4.67
C ALA A 42 -1.21 -8.91 -5.16
N ILE A 43 -1.75 -8.10 -4.24
CA ILE A 43 -2.21 -6.73 -4.53
C ILE A 43 -1.04 -5.87 -4.98
N ILE A 44 0.08 -5.90 -4.24
CA ILE A 44 1.30 -5.17 -4.57
C ILE A 44 1.83 -5.57 -5.96
N ASN A 45 1.90 -6.88 -6.23
CA ASN A 45 2.34 -7.38 -7.52
C ASN A 45 1.42 -6.92 -8.66
N ALA A 46 0.10 -6.90 -8.43
CA ALA A 46 -0.85 -6.38 -9.42
C ALA A 46 -0.66 -4.88 -9.68
N LEU A 47 -0.40 -4.08 -8.64
CA LEU A 47 -0.09 -2.66 -8.80
C LEU A 47 1.17 -2.43 -9.65
N GLN A 48 2.16 -3.32 -9.56
CA GLN A 48 3.41 -3.24 -10.32
C GLN A 48 3.31 -3.78 -11.76
N THR A 49 2.49 -4.81 -12.00
CA THR A 49 2.51 -5.57 -13.26
C THR A 49 1.26 -5.40 -14.12
N LYS A 50 0.16 -4.89 -13.54
CA LYS A 50 -1.17 -4.82 -14.19
C LYS A 50 -1.75 -3.41 -14.18
N ALA A 51 -0.93 -2.38 -13.99
CA ALA A 51 -1.37 -0.98 -13.94
C ALA A 51 -2.09 -0.53 -15.23
N ASP A 52 -1.79 -1.15 -16.36
CA ASP A 52 -2.44 -0.87 -17.66
C ASP A 52 -3.91 -1.33 -17.73
N TYR A 53 -4.36 -2.15 -16.76
CA TYR A 53 -5.78 -2.53 -16.69
C TYR A 53 -6.62 -1.31 -16.26
N PRO A 54 -7.61 -0.88 -17.07
CA PRO A 54 -8.34 0.36 -16.83
C PRO A 54 -8.94 0.46 -15.43
N GLY A 55 -8.56 1.50 -14.68
CA GLY A 55 -9.08 1.78 -13.34
C GLY A 55 -8.47 0.97 -12.20
N LEU A 56 -7.73 -0.11 -12.48
CA LEU A 56 -7.18 -1.00 -11.44
C LEU A 56 -6.22 -0.26 -10.51
N GLU A 57 -5.27 0.49 -11.05
CA GLU A 57 -4.31 1.24 -10.24
C GLU A 57 -5.01 2.17 -9.25
N SER A 58 -6.06 2.87 -9.68
CA SER A 58 -6.77 3.83 -8.80
C SER A 58 -7.53 3.10 -7.70
N ALA A 59 -8.24 2.02 -8.05
CA ALA A 59 -8.95 1.22 -7.07
C ALA A 59 -8.00 0.59 -6.04
N LEU A 60 -6.85 0.07 -6.47
CA LEU A 60 -5.85 -0.49 -5.58
C LEU A 60 -5.22 0.57 -4.67
N VAL A 61 -4.93 1.76 -5.20
CA VAL A 61 -4.41 2.87 -4.40
C VAL A 61 -5.41 3.29 -3.32
N ASP A 62 -6.67 3.53 -3.71
CA ASP A 62 -7.72 3.92 -2.76
C ASP A 62 -7.93 2.83 -1.69
N CYS A 63 -7.92 1.56 -2.11
CA CYS A 63 -8.06 0.42 -1.22
C CYS A 63 -6.91 0.32 -0.20
N LEU A 64 -5.66 0.44 -0.68
CA LEU A 64 -4.48 0.34 0.17
C LEU A 64 -4.38 1.53 1.14
N GLU A 65 -4.79 2.74 0.71
CA GLU A 65 -4.87 3.89 1.60
C GLU A 65 -5.81 3.62 2.79
N LYS A 66 -7.00 3.07 2.53
CA LYS A 66 -7.95 2.71 3.60
C LYS A 66 -7.42 1.60 4.49
N LEU A 67 -6.77 0.60 3.87
CA LEU A 67 -6.23 -0.55 4.57
C LEU A 67 -5.14 -0.14 5.56
N PHE A 68 -4.15 0.64 5.12
CA PHE A 68 -3.02 1.04 5.97
C PHE A 68 -3.39 2.04 7.08
N LYS A 69 -4.57 2.68 6.99
CA LYS A 69 -5.14 3.50 8.07
C LYS A 69 -5.73 2.68 9.22
N THR A 70 -5.95 1.38 9.05
CA THR A 70 -6.34 0.48 10.14
C THR A 70 -5.11 0.11 10.99
N ARG A 71 -5.31 -0.29 12.25
CA ARG A 71 -4.18 -0.70 13.11
C ARG A 71 -3.54 -1.98 12.58
N TYR A 72 -4.37 -2.91 12.12
CA TYR A 72 -3.91 -4.14 11.50
C TYR A 72 -3.09 -3.85 10.23
N GLY A 73 -3.61 -3.03 9.32
CA GLY A 73 -2.88 -2.66 8.10
C GLY A 73 -1.57 -1.93 8.41
N ALA A 74 -1.58 -0.97 9.34
CA ALA A 74 -0.36 -0.26 9.74
C ALA A 74 0.71 -1.19 10.31
N SER A 75 0.31 -2.21 11.09
CA SER A 75 1.23 -3.22 11.63
C SER A 75 1.96 -4.04 10.57
N LEU A 76 1.43 -4.11 9.34
CA LEU A 76 2.06 -4.81 8.23
C LEU A 76 3.17 -3.98 7.56
N ILE A 77 3.12 -2.65 7.64
CA ILE A 77 4.01 -1.75 6.89
C ILE A 77 5.50 -2.08 7.09
N PRO A 78 6.02 -2.34 8.31
CA PRO A 78 7.42 -2.73 8.52
C PRO A 78 7.88 -3.92 7.67
N HIS A 79 6.99 -4.88 7.43
CA HIS A 79 7.28 -6.09 6.65
C HIS A 79 7.27 -5.85 5.13
N TYR A 80 6.67 -4.75 4.69
CA TYR A 80 6.54 -4.39 3.28
C TYR A 80 7.27 -3.09 2.94
N MET A 81 8.27 -2.69 3.74
CA MET A 81 9.11 -1.53 3.47
C MET A 81 9.76 -1.52 2.07
N PRO A 82 10.23 -2.66 1.50
CA PRO A 82 10.71 -2.69 0.13
C PRO A 82 9.68 -2.18 -0.90
N PHE A 83 8.40 -2.42 -0.67
CA PHE A 83 7.33 -1.88 -1.52
C PHE A 83 7.13 -0.38 -1.31
N VAL A 84 7.18 0.08 -0.06
CA VAL A 84 7.05 1.51 0.27
C VAL A 84 8.14 2.33 -0.40
N ILE A 85 9.40 1.89 -0.37
CA ILE A 85 10.49 2.63 -1.02
C ILE A 85 10.36 2.67 -2.55
N VAL A 86 9.92 1.57 -3.18
CA VAL A 86 9.68 1.53 -4.61
C VAL A 86 8.53 2.46 -4.97
N GLY A 87 7.48 2.50 -4.14
CA GLY A 87 6.35 3.40 -4.29
C GLY A 87 6.74 4.88 -4.20
N LEU A 88 7.63 5.25 -3.27
CA LEU A 88 8.14 6.63 -3.14
C LEU A 88 8.89 7.09 -4.40
N GLY A 89 9.54 6.16 -5.11
CA GLY A 89 10.23 6.42 -6.37
C GLY A 89 9.40 6.19 -7.63
N ALA A 90 8.11 5.87 -7.52
CA ALA A 90 7.28 5.50 -8.67
C ALA A 90 7.06 6.68 -9.62
N GLU A 91 6.90 6.40 -10.92
CA GLU A 91 6.54 7.43 -11.92
C GLU A 91 5.09 7.91 -11.73
N SER A 92 4.20 7.01 -11.28
CA SER A 92 2.81 7.34 -10.98
C SER A 92 2.68 8.20 -9.73
N GLN A 93 2.10 9.38 -9.90
CA GLN A 93 1.82 10.29 -8.78
C GLN A 93 0.87 9.67 -7.74
N LYS A 94 -0.08 8.83 -8.15
CA LYS A 94 -1.01 8.13 -7.23
C LYS A 94 -0.25 7.15 -6.35
N VAL A 95 0.66 6.39 -6.94
CA VAL A 95 1.50 5.43 -6.21
C VAL A 95 2.48 6.16 -5.28
N ARG A 96 3.11 7.26 -5.73
CA ARG A 96 3.94 8.10 -4.84
C ARG A 96 3.13 8.64 -3.67
N HIS A 97 1.93 9.14 -3.92
CA HIS A 97 1.04 9.65 -2.88
C HIS A 97 0.69 8.59 -1.84
N LEU A 98 0.28 7.39 -2.29
CA LEU A 98 0.03 6.25 -1.41
C LEU A 98 1.25 5.90 -0.56
N ALA A 99 2.44 5.87 -1.16
CA ALA A 99 3.67 5.55 -0.44
C ALA A 99 3.98 6.59 0.65
N CYS A 100 3.84 7.88 0.34
CA CYS A 100 3.95 8.97 1.33
C CYS A 100 2.94 8.82 2.47
N GLN A 101 1.67 8.53 2.16
CA GLN A 101 0.65 8.29 3.18
C GLN A 101 0.96 7.05 4.03
N THR A 102 1.50 5.99 3.42
CA THR A 102 1.91 4.77 4.11
C THR A 102 3.06 5.05 5.08
N VAL A 103 4.01 5.92 4.72
CA VAL A 103 5.05 6.40 5.66
C VAL A 103 4.43 7.20 6.82
N SER A 104 3.41 8.04 6.56
CA SER A 104 2.67 8.72 7.66
C SER A 104 2.04 7.70 8.60
N CYS A 105 1.37 6.68 8.06
CA CYS A 105 0.76 5.62 8.85
C CYS A 105 1.81 4.85 9.68
N LEU A 106 2.99 4.60 9.12
CA LEU A 106 4.12 3.99 9.84
C LEU A 106 4.54 4.85 11.05
N LEU A 107 4.74 6.16 10.82
CA LEU A 107 5.15 7.12 11.85
C LEU A 107 4.14 7.25 12.99
N GLU A 108 2.85 7.16 12.67
CA GLU A 108 1.76 7.35 13.64
C GLU A 108 1.47 6.09 14.48
N ASN A 109 1.78 4.89 13.98
CA ASN A 109 1.29 3.64 14.56
C ASN A 109 2.37 2.69 15.07
N ILE A 110 3.65 2.92 14.74
CA ILE A 110 4.76 2.03 15.11
C ILE A 110 5.68 2.72 16.13
N ASP A 111 6.31 1.92 17.00
CA ASP A 111 7.26 2.40 18.01
C ASP A 111 8.38 3.25 17.38
N GLU A 112 8.68 4.39 18.01
CA GLU A 112 9.61 5.39 17.49
C GLU A 112 11.00 4.81 17.21
N ALA A 113 11.51 3.91 18.06
CA ALA A 113 12.83 3.31 17.86
C ALA A 113 12.86 2.42 16.60
N ILE A 114 11.78 1.67 16.37
CA ILE A 114 11.63 0.84 15.17
C ILE A 114 11.52 1.72 13.92
N VAL A 115 10.71 2.79 13.98
CA VAL A 115 10.52 3.69 12.84
C VAL A 115 11.82 4.40 12.47
N ILE A 116 12.59 4.90 13.44
CA ILE A 116 13.89 5.53 13.20
C ILE A 116 14.85 4.55 12.52
N GLN A 117 14.89 3.29 13.00
CA GLN A 117 15.72 2.26 12.39
C GLN A 117 15.32 2.03 10.92
N LEU A 118 14.02 1.84 10.64
CA LEU A 118 13.52 1.60 9.28
C LEU A 118 13.78 2.80 8.36
N ILE A 119 13.57 4.03 8.82
CA ILE A 119 13.84 5.24 8.03
C ILE A 119 15.31 5.32 7.62
N HIS A 120 16.22 5.01 8.55
CA HIS A 120 17.64 5.02 8.29
C HIS A 120 18.06 3.87 7.35
N GLU A 121 17.62 2.64 7.64
CA GLU A 121 17.95 1.44 6.86
C GLU A 121 17.51 1.56 5.40
N TYR A 122 16.31 2.09 5.17
CA TYR A 122 15.71 2.20 3.84
C TYR A 122 15.93 3.58 3.17
N GLY A 123 16.66 4.50 3.81
CA GLY A 123 16.92 5.83 3.26
C GLY A 123 15.67 6.67 3.00
N VAL A 124 14.60 6.44 3.76
CA VAL A 124 13.25 6.99 3.52
C VAL A 124 13.25 8.52 3.47
N TYR A 125 14.06 9.17 4.32
CA TYR A 125 14.14 10.64 4.37
C TYR A 125 14.56 11.26 3.02
N GLN A 126 15.55 10.68 2.34
CA GLN A 126 15.99 11.18 1.03
C GLN A 126 14.91 10.98 -0.04
N LEU A 127 14.19 9.85 0.00
CA LEU A 127 13.10 9.57 -0.93
C LEU A 127 11.91 10.55 -0.73
N LEU A 128 11.57 10.87 0.52
CA LEU A 128 10.54 11.86 0.82
C LEU A 128 10.93 13.26 0.34
N LEU A 129 12.20 13.67 0.52
CA LEU A 129 12.70 14.93 -0.02
C LEU A 129 12.58 14.98 -1.55
N ASN A 130 12.92 13.89 -2.23
CA ASN A 130 12.77 13.80 -3.68
C ASN A 130 11.30 13.93 -4.11
N CYS A 131 10.35 13.33 -3.36
CA CYS A 131 8.92 13.51 -3.63
C CYS A 131 8.49 14.99 -3.54
N LEU A 132 9.03 15.75 -2.58
CA LEU A 132 8.73 17.19 -2.47
C LEU A 132 9.31 18.02 -3.61
N ILE A 133 10.47 17.61 -4.15
CA ILE A 133 11.15 18.33 -5.23
C ILE A 133 10.52 18.00 -6.59
N SER A 134 10.15 16.75 -6.82
CA SER A 134 9.72 16.24 -8.13
C SER A 134 8.20 16.21 -8.33
N GLY A 135 7.40 16.42 -7.28
CA GLY A 135 5.93 16.39 -7.34
C GLY A 135 5.36 14.99 -7.55
#